data_AF-A0A9R1A7M5-F1
#
_entry.id   AF-A0A9R1A7M5-F1
#
_cell.length_a   1.000
_cell.length_b   1.000
_cell.length_c   1.000
_cell.angle_alpha   90.00
_cell.angle_beta   90.00
_cell.angle_gamma   90.00
#
_symmetry.space_group_name_H-M   'P 1'
#
loop_
_entity.id
_entity.type
_entity.pdbx_description
1 polymer ?
#
loop_
_entity_poly.entity_id
_entity_poly.type
_entity_poly.pdbx_seq_one_letter_code
_entity_poly.pdbx_strand_id
1 'polypeptide(L)'
;MVFLTRPRIQRGYQYYYSTGSWCVSWVLGTPKQSLGFILADGGFDVWFANTRGTNSSRNHTSLTPDDPEYWNWTWDQLAAYDLPAVLQHVYDHTGGQKVHYIGHSLGTLIILAAFSEHRLLHLVRSTVLLCPIAYLYKTKSKLTRLATQILLAEVKKLFIILVLIINTTCIIYMANGLFSLVCLAQAFHFLGYREFNPVGPVSHEILLIICGDPEIDCYDLFTAVMGPDCCLNASTVCNFLQHATQSTSIKNLIHMSQMIRYEGVRRYDYGNAKENMKHYNQPRPPLYNLSSIPTHVPMFLTHGGQDFLGDVPDTRHLLNTLVRTHDRDNMEVLYVPDYAHADFVIGYNAPQLVYEPMVDFLQRH
;
A
#
# COMPACT_ATOMS: atom_id res chain seq x y z
N MET A 1 -2.23 -0.32 9.54
CA MET A 1 -2.54 -1.73 9.85
C MET A 1 -3.19 -1.75 11.20
N VAL A 2 -4.17 -2.63 11.42
CA VAL A 2 -4.82 -2.84 12.72
C VAL A 2 -4.44 -4.24 13.22
N PHE A 3 -4.12 -4.35 14.50
CA PHE A 3 -3.74 -5.60 15.15
C PHE A 3 -4.62 -5.82 16.36
N LEU A 4 -5.04 -7.06 16.60
CA LEU A 4 -5.96 -7.39 17.69
C LEU A 4 -5.43 -8.55 18.53
N THR A 5 -5.65 -8.48 19.84
CA THR A 5 -5.51 -9.65 20.73
C THR A 5 -6.80 -9.91 21.48
N ARG A 6 -6.97 -11.15 21.98
CA ARG A 6 -8.16 -11.51 22.77
C ARG A 6 -8.07 -10.85 24.16
N PRO A 7 -9.18 -10.37 24.73
CA PRO A 7 -9.14 -9.61 25.96
C PRO A 7 -8.54 -10.44 27.11
N ARG A 8 -7.57 -9.86 27.83
CA ARG A 8 -7.28 -10.31 29.20
C ARG A 8 -8.44 -9.86 30.07
N ILE A 9 -8.86 -10.72 30.99
CA ILE A 9 -9.87 -10.40 32.02
C ILE A 9 -9.28 -9.38 33.02
N GLN A 10 -9.01 -8.15 32.58
CA GLN A 10 -8.77 -6.98 33.43
C GLN A 10 -9.33 -5.76 32.72
N ARG A 11 -10.30 -5.12 33.40
CA ARG A 11 -11.10 -4.00 32.90
C ARG A 11 -10.23 -2.78 32.62
N GLY A 12 -10.23 -2.36 31.37
CA GLY A 12 -9.74 -1.07 30.89
C GLY A 12 -9.65 -1.11 29.37
N TYR A 13 -10.56 -0.45 28.66
CA TYR A 13 -10.41 -0.25 27.21
C TYR A 13 -9.21 0.67 27.00
N GLN A 14 -8.07 0.13 26.60
CA GLN A 14 -6.87 0.91 26.35
C GLN A 14 -6.80 1.22 24.85
N TYR A 15 -7.23 2.41 24.48
CA TYR A 15 -7.13 2.91 23.11
C TYR A 15 -5.70 3.39 22.85
N TYR A 16 -4.92 2.64 22.09
CA TYR A 16 -3.61 3.10 21.63
C TYR A 16 -3.76 3.88 20.33
N TYR A 17 -3.81 5.21 20.43
CA TYR A 17 -3.81 6.10 19.28
C TYR A 17 -2.46 6.04 18.55
N SER A 18 -2.49 5.78 17.25
CA SER A 18 -1.29 5.80 16.41
C SER A 18 -1.65 6.13 14.95
N THR A 19 -1.02 7.17 14.41
CA THR A 19 -1.34 7.86 13.15
C THR A 19 -0.32 7.56 12.04
N GLY A 20 -0.70 6.80 11.02
CA GLY A 20 0.16 6.33 9.93
C GLY A 20 -0.59 6.51 8.62
N SER A 21 0.04 6.23 7.47
CA SER A 21 -0.44 6.71 6.15
C SER A 21 -1.95 6.64 6.02
N TRP A 22 -2.55 5.49 6.35
CA TRP A 22 -4.01 5.34 6.45
C TRP A 22 -4.48 4.91 7.84
N CYS A 23 -3.64 4.94 8.87
CA CYS A 23 -4.00 4.45 10.19
C CYS A 23 -5.14 5.24 10.84
N VAL A 24 -5.20 6.54 10.55
CA VAL A 24 -6.35 7.37 10.95
C VAL A 24 -7.66 6.84 10.37
N SER A 25 -7.64 6.25 9.17
CA SER A 25 -8.87 5.85 8.46
C SER A 25 -9.68 4.79 9.22
N TRP A 26 -9.04 4.01 10.10
CA TRP A 26 -9.72 3.06 10.98
C TRP A 26 -10.59 3.72 12.06
N VAL A 27 -10.44 5.03 12.28
CA VAL A 27 -11.12 5.82 13.33
C VAL A 27 -11.68 7.17 12.83
N LEU A 28 -11.75 7.40 11.50
CA LEU A 28 -12.23 8.68 10.93
C LEU A 28 -13.77 8.85 10.96
N GLY A 29 -14.52 7.76 10.96
CA GLY A 29 -15.98 7.76 11.02
C GLY A 29 -16.52 7.83 12.45
N THR A 30 -17.84 7.71 12.60
CA THR A 30 -18.47 7.59 13.91
C THR A 30 -18.07 6.27 14.62
N PRO A 31 -18.26 6.13 15.95
CA PRO A 31 -18.00 4.88 16.67
C PRO A 31 -18.67 3.64 16.05
N LYS A 32 -19.84 3.81 15.45
CA LYS A 32 -20.59 2.73 14.78
C LYS A 32 -20.13 2.45 13.35
N GLN A 33 -19.27 3.28 12.78
CA GLN A 33 -18.79 3.17 11.40
C GLN A 33 -17.31 2.82 11.33
N SER A 34 -16.52 3.27 12.28
CA SER A 34 -15.08 3.08 12.30
C SER A 34 -14.71 1.70 12.84
N LEU A 35 -13.97 0.94 12.04
CA LEU A 35 -13.57 -0.41 12.41
C LEU A 35 -12.84 -0.47 13.76
N GLY A 36 -11.99 0.52 14.04
CA GLY A 36 -11.27 0.60 15.30
C GLY A 36 -12.17 0.60 16.54
N PHE A 37 -13.24 1.40 16.50
CA PHE A 37 -14.20 1.48 17.60
C PHE A 37 -15.08 0.23 17.68
N ILE A 38 -15.54 -0.28 16.53
CA ILE A 38 -16.34 -1.52 16.47
C ILE A 38 -15.60 -2.71 17.08
N LEU A 39 -14.30 -2.85 16.80
CA LEU A 39 -13.48 -3.93 17.36
C LEU A 39 -13.24 -3.75 18.87
N ALA A 40 -12.98 -2.52 19.31
CA ALA A 40 -12.80 -2.23 20.73
C ALA A 40 -14.09 -2.52 21.52
N ASP A 41 -15.25 -2.08 21.01
CA ASP A 41 -16.57 -2.38 21.58
C ASP A 41 -16.90 -3.88 21.52
N GLY A 42 -16.37 -4.58 20.51
CA GLY A 42 -16.39 -6.05 20.38
C GLY A 42 -15.46 -6.79 21.35
N GLY A 43 -14.73 -6.06 22.20
CA GLY A 43 -13.87 -6.61 23.26
C GLY A 43 -12.45 -6.95 22.81
N PHE A 44 -12.03 -6.56 21.60
CA PHE A 44 -10.64 -6.73 21.18
C PHE A 44 -9.74 -5.65 21.77
N ASP A 45 -8.50 -6.02 22.07
CA ASP A 45 -7.43 -5.04 22.34
C ASP A 45 -6.85 -4.56 21.01
N VAL A 46 -7.10 -3.29 20.65
CA VAL A 46 -6.88 -2.75 19.30
C VAL A 46 -5.60 -1.93 19.25
N TRP A 47 -4.68 -2.33 18.36
CA TRP A 47 -3.42 -1.66 18.11
C TRP A 47 -3.35 -1.14 16.69
N PHE A 48 -2.86 0.09 16.56
CA PHE A 48 -2.69 0.80 15.31
C PHE A 48 -1.20 0.98 15.02
N ALA A 49 -0.75 0.64 13.81
CA ALA A 49 0.66 0.88 13.44
C ALA A 49 0.85 1.70 12.17
N ASN A 50 1.96 2.42 12.20
CA ASN A 50 2.42 3.37 11.21
C ASN A 50 3.69 2.84 10.57
N THR A 51 3.83 3.10 9.28
CA THR A 51 5.02 2.73 8.53
C THR A 51 6.04 3.86 8.61
N ARG A 52 7.34 3.52 8.57
CA ARG A 52 8.43 4.51 8.47
C ARG A 52 8.16 5.60 7.42
N GLY A 53 8.62 6.82 7.69
CA GLY A 53 8.48 7.99 6.80
C GLY A 53 7.14 8.73 6.88
N THR A 54 6.12 8.13 7.49
CA THR A 54 4.86 8.82 7.83
C THR A 54 5.10 9.92 8.85
N ASN A 55 4.19 10.89 8.94
CA ASN A 55 4.32 12.05 9.85
C ASN A 55 4.58 11.63 11.31
N SER A 56 4.08 10.48 11.75
CA SER A 56 4.24 9.98 13.11
C SER A 56 5.26 8.85 13.25
N SER A 57 6.04 8.59 12.20
CA SER A 57 7.16 7.64 12.21
C SER A 57 8.35 8.20 11.44
N ARG A 58 8.71 9.45 11.75
CA ARG A 58 9.85 10.16 11.15
C ARG A 58 11.18 10.04 11.91
N ASN A 59 11.17 9.45 13.11
CA ASN A 59 12.38 9.36 13.92
C ASN A 59 13.28 8.20 13.46
N HIS A 60 14.60 8.33 13.62
CA HIS A 60 15.57 7.29 13.33
C HIS A 60 16.76 7.42 14.30
N THR A 61 17.44 6.31 14.60
CA THR A 61 18.50 6.28 15.62
C THR A 61 19.75 7.07 15.22
N SER A 62 19.99 7.23 13.92
CA SER A 62 21.21 7.85 13.37
C SER A 62 21.00 8.79 12.17
N LEU A 63 19.78 8.88 11.64
CA LEU A 63 19.47 9.63 10.41
C LEU A 63 18.33 10.59 10.69
N THR A 64 18.20 11.61 9.88
CA THR A 64 17.10 12.57 9.88
C THR A 64 16.35 12.49 8.54
N PRO A 65 15.10 12.98 8.46
CA PRO A 65 14.39 13.04 7.18
C PRO A 65 15.07 13.88 6.09
N ASP A 66 16.06 14.72 6.44
CA ASP A 66 16.87 15.48 5.49
C ASP A 66 17.99 14.62 4.86
N ASP A 67 18.35 13.50 5.49
CA ASP A 67 19.37 12.58 4.98
C ASP A 67 18.80 11.73 3.82
N PRO A 68 19.46 11.66 2.66
CA PRO A 68 18.97 10.85 1.54
C PRO A 68 18.80 9.36 1.85
N GLU A 69 19.63 8.83 2.74
CA GLU A 69 19.59 7.42 3.15
C GLU A 69 18.37 7.09 4.01
N TYR A 70 17.81 8.08 4.72
CA TYR A 70 16.59 7.92 5.52
C TYR A 70 15.42 7.39 4.67
N TRP A 71 15.35 7.83 3.41
CA TRP A 71 14.31 7.49 2.45
C TRP A 71 14.65 6.31 1.53
N ASN A 72 15.79 5.64 1.76
CA ASN A 72 16.28 4.57 0.88
C ASN A 72 15.60 3.21 1.15
N TRP A 73 14.28 3.18 1.23
CA TRP A 73 13.48 1.98 1.54
C TRP A 73 12.29 1.82 0.60
N THR A 74 11.74 0.61 0.55
CA THR A 74 10.50 0.25 -0.15
C THR A 74 9.66 -0.64 0.76
N TRP A 75 8.53 -1.15 0.27
CA TRP A 75 7.72 -2.13 0.99
C TRP A 75 8.49 -3.41 1.35
N ASP A 76 9.60 -3.73 0.68
CA ASP A 76 10.53 -4.79 1.10
C ASP A 76 10.99 -4.59 2.55
N GLN A 77 11.38 -3.36 2.92
CA GLN A 77 11.81 -3.02 4.27
C GLN A 77 10.64 -3.02 5.26
N LEU A 78 9.44 -2.63 4.81
CA LEU A 78 8.23 -2.70 5.64
C LEU A 78 7.91 -4.15 6.03
N ALA A 79 7.97 -5.07 5.06
CA ALA A 79 7.77 -6.50 5.30
C ALA A 79 8.91 -7.12 6.12
N ALA A 80 10.15 -6.68 5.88
CA ALA A 80 11.33 -7.28 6.50
C ALA A 80 11.63 -6.78 7.92
N TYR A 81 11.24 -5.55 8.26
CA TYR A 81 11.62 -4.88 9.51
C TYR A 81 10.44 -4.29 10.27
N ASP A 82 9.63 -3.41 9.65
CA ASP A 82 8.55 -2.69 10.36
C ASP A 82 7.51 -3.67 10.90
N LEU A 83 6.99 -4.53 10.02
CA LEU A 83 5.94 -5.48 10.36
C LEU A 83 6.38 -6.48 11.45
N PRO A 84 7.56 -7.14 11.36
CA PRO A 84 8.07 -7.95 12.45
C PRO A 84 8.25 -7.20 13.76
N ALA A 85 8.82 -5.98 13.74
CA ALA A 85 9.07 -5.22 14.95
C ALA A 85 7.76 -4.84 15.67
N VAL A 86 6.75 -4.41 14.91
CA VAL A 86 5.42 -4.08 15.44
C VAL A 86 4.73 -5.32 15.99
N LEU A 87 4.67 -6.41 15.24
CA LEU A 87 4.00 -7.64 15.68
C LEU A 87 4.67 -8.23 16.92
N GLN A 88 6.00 -8.24 16.96
CA GLN A 88 6.75 -8.71 18.12
C GLN A 88 6.46 -7.84 19.35
N HIS A 89 6.45 -6.51 19.18
CA HIS A 89 6.11 -5.59 20.26
C HIS A 89 4.72 -5.87 20.85
N VAL A 90 3.69 -6.02 20.00
CA VAL A 90 2.32 -6.32 20.45
C VAL A 90 2.25 -7.70 21.10
N TYR A 91 2.90 -8.70 20.52
CA TYR A 91 2.96 -10.06 21.07
C TYR A 91 3.59 -10.06 22.47
N ASP A 92 4.72 -9.39 22.66
CA ASP A 92 5.41 -9.32 23.96
C ASP A 92 4.59 -8.52 24.98
N HIS A 93 4.01 -7.39 24.56
CA HIS A 93 3.23 -6.51 25.43
C HIS A 93 1.94 -7.17 25.95
N THR A 94 1.32 -8.01 25.12
CA THR A 94 0.10 -8.77 25.47
C THR A 94 0.43 -10.09 26.18
N GLY A 95 1.72 -10.33 26.43
CA GLY A 95 2.30 -11.50 27.11
C GLY A 95 2.11 -12.80 26.34
N GLY A 96 2.51 -12.78 25.07
CA GLY A 96 2.60 -13.94 24.19
C GLY A 96 1.30 -14.30 23.48
N GLN A 97 0.33 -13.38 23.39
CA GLN A 97 -0.88 -13.65 22.63
C GLN A 97 -0.62 -13.48 21.13
N LYS A 98 -0.97 -14.51 20.35
CA LYS A 98 -0.97 -14.39 18.89
C LYS A 98 -1.97 -13.32 18.47
N VAL A 99 -1.57 -12.56 17.46
CA VAL A 99 -2.23 -11.35 16.97
C VAL A 99 -3.14 -11.69 15.78
N HIS A 100 -4.34 -11.14 15.75
CA HIS A 100 -5.10 -11.05 14.50
C HIS A 100 -4.62 -9.83 13.71
N TYR A 101 -4.19 -10.06 12.48
CA TYR A 101 -3.67 -9.00 11.61
C TYR A 101 -4.77 -8.51 10.67
N ILE A 102 -4.96 -7.19 10.54
CA ILE A 102 -5.82 -6.57 9.53
C ILE A 102 -5.01 -5.61 8.68
N GLY A 103 -4.87 -5.95 7.40
CA GLY A 103 -4.22 -5.14 6.39
C GLY A 103 -5.21 -4.59 5.39
N HIS A 104 -5.00 -3.35 4.97
CA HIS A 104 -5.64 -2.76 3.79
C HIS A 104 -4.58 -2.38 2.78
N SER A 105 -4.85 -2.58 1.49
CA SER A 105 -3.98 -2.15 0.40
C SER A 105 -2.53 -2.64 0.59
N LEU A 106 -1.54 -1.75 0.63
CA LEU A 106 -0.13 -2.08 0.90
C LEU A 106 0.10 -2.94 2.15
N GLY A 107 -0.74 -2.83 3.19
CA GLY A 107 -0.66 -3.68 4.37
C GLY A 107 -0.79 -5.17 4.02
N THR A 108 -1.68 -5.50 3.07
CA THR A 108 -1.87 -6.88 2.62
C THR A 108 -0.63 -7.43 1.91
N LEU A 109 0.05 -6.61 1.10
CA LEU A 109 1.25 -6.99 0.37
C LEU A 109 2.37 -7.41 1.33
N ILE A 110 2.61 -6.61 2.37
CA ILE A 110 3.74 -6.83 3.28
C ILE A 110 3.56 -8.09 4.15
N ILE A 111 2.32 -8.42 4.57
CA ILE A 111 2.07 -9.66 5.32
C ILE A 111 2.11 -10.89 4.42
N LEU A 112 1.58 -10.80 3.18
CA LEU A 112 1.68 -11.88 2.18
C LEU A 112 3.15 -12.18 1.83
N ALA A 113 3.96 -11.14 1.62
CA ALA A 113 5.39 -11.28 1.39
C ALA A 113 6.08 -11.97 2.57
N ALA A 114 5.81 -11.55 3.81
CA ALA A 114 6.40 -12.17 5.00
C ALA A 114 5.98 -13.66 5.17
N PHE A 115 4.71 -14.00 4.92
CA PHE A 115 4.25 -15.39 4.97
C PHE A 115 4.85 -16.25 3.87
N SER A 116 5.08 -15.72 2.67
CA SER A 116 5.72 -16.47 1.58
C SER A 116 7.15 -16.90 1.93
N GLU A 117 7.80 -16.16 2.82
CA GLU A 117 9.13 -16.48 3.37
C GLU A 117 9.06 -17.27 4.70
N HIS A 118 7.88 -17.80 5.06
CA HIS A 118 7.62 -18.52 6.31
C HIS A 118 7.94 -17.72 7.59
N ARG A 119 7.85 -16.38 7.53
CA ARG A 119 8.07 -15.50 8.68
C ARG A 119 6.74 -15.17 9.37
N LEU A 120 6.80 -14.74 10.63
CA LEU A 120 5.66 -14.21 11.42
C LEU A 120 4.53 -15.20 11.77
N LEU A 121 4.57 -16.44 11.27
CA LEU A 121 3.54 -17.48 11.52
C LEU A 121 3.33 -17.81 13.01
N HIS A 122 4.36 -17.62 13.83
CA HIS A 122 4.28 -17.83 15.28
C HIS A 122 3.62 -16.65 16.02
N LEU A 123 3.60 -15.46 15.41
CA LEU A 123 3.01 -14.24 15.98
C LEU A 123 1.57 -14.02 15.55
N VAL A 124 1.17 -14.52 14.38
CA VAL A 124 -0.15 -14.24 13.79
C VAL A 124 -1.11 -15.42 14.00
N ARG A 125 -2.33 -15.11 14.46
CA ARG A 125 -3.43 -16.06 14.70
C ARG A 125 -4.31 -16.23 13.47
N SER A 126 -4.75 -15.11 12.90
CA SER A 126 -5.46 -15.05 11.62
C SER A 126 -5.21 -13.70 10.95
N THR A 127 -5.50 -13.62 9.65
CA THR A 127 -5.17 -12.46 8.81
C THR A 127 -6.39 -12.03 8.01
N VAL A 128 -6.72 -10.74 8.06
CA VAL A 128 -7.71 -10.10 7.21
C VAL A 128 -6.98 -9.24 6.18
N LEU A 129 -7.32 -9.44 4.91
CA LEU A 129 -6.75 -8.75 3.76
C LEU A 129 -7.85 -7.96 3.04
N LEU A 130 -8.02 -6.70 3.42
CA LEU A 130 -8.96 -5.78 2.77
C LEU A 130 -8.32 -5.21 1.50
N CYS A 131 -8.93 -5.42 0.32
CA CYS A 131 -8.37 -5.03 -0.98
C CYS A 131 -6.92 -5.51 -1.18
N PRO A 132 -6.69 -6.83 -1.29
CA PRO A 132 -5.34 -7.35 -1.30
C PRO A 132 -4.56 -6.92 -2.55
N ILE A 133 -3.40 -6.33 -2.30
CA ILE A 133 -2.40 -5.95 -3.31
C ILE A 133 -1.32 -7.01 -3.34
N ALA A 134 -1.11 -7.61 -4.50
CA ALA A 134 -0.05 -8.57 -4.74
C ALA A 134 0.46 -8.43 -6.17
N TYR A 135 -0.36 -8.84 -7.13
CA TYR A 135 -0.13 -8.61 -8.54
C TYR A 135 -0.73 -7.26 -8.94
N LEU A 136 -0.06 -6.51 -9.81
CA LEU A 136 -0.51 -5.19 -10.28
C LEU A 136 -0.40 -5.02 -11.80
N TYR A 137 0.02 -6.07 -12.51
CA TYR A 137 0.38 -5.99 -13.92
C TYR A 137 -0.83 -6.06 -14.86
N LYS A 138 -2.03 -6.34 -14.34
CA LYS A 138 -3.29 -6.32 -15.09
C LYS A 138 -4.15 -5.09 -14.77
N THR A 139 -3.60 -4.11 -14.06
CA THR A 139 -4.35 -2.92 -13.70
C THR A 139 -4.89 -2.19 -14.93
N LYS A 140 -6.16 -1.83 -14.87
CA LYS A 140 -6.87 -1.05 -15.88
C LYS A 140 -6.88 0.44 -15.57
N SER A 141 -6.52 0.82 -14.34
CA SER A 141 -6.44 2.21 -13.93
C SER A 141 -5.47 2.98 -14.83
N LYS A 142 -6.03 3.95 -15.57
CA LYS A 142 -5.29 4.81 -16.48
C LYS A 142 -4.25 5.63 -15.73
N LEU A 143 -4.64 6.16 -14.57
CA LEU A 143 -3.77 6.91 -13.68
C LEU A 143 -2.59 6.06 -13.21
N THR A 144 -2.84 4.83 -12.75
CA THR A 144 -1.79 3.90 -12.30
C THR A 144 -0.81 3.56 -13.43
N ARG A 145 -1.32 3.36 -14.66
CA ARG A 145 -0.48 3.11 -15.84
C ARG A 145 0.34 4.34 -16.24
N LEU A 146 -0.24 5.53 -16.21
CA LEU A 146 0.46 6.79 -16.47
C LEU A 146 1.54 7.06 -15.41
N ALA A 147 1.19 6.92 -14.12
CA ALA A 147 2.13 7.07 -13.01
C ALA A 147 3.30 6.09 -13.15
N THR A 148 3.04 4.84 -13.56
CA THR A 148 4.09 3.84 -13.84
C THR A 148 5.04 4.29 -14.94
N GLN A 149 4.52 4.88 -16.02
CA GLN A 149 5.35 5.41 -17.12
C GLN A 149 6.21 6.59 -16.65
N ILE A 150 5.65 7.49 -15.83
CA ILE A 150 6.36 8.63 -15.24
C ILE A 150 7.45 8.14 -14.26
N LEU A 151 7.15 7.12 -13.46
CA LEU A 151 8.00 6.58 -12.40
C LEU A 151 9.15 5.72 -12.95
N LEU A 152 8.87 4.88 -13.97
CA LEU A 152 9.83 3.94 -14.55
C LEU A 152 10.48 4.38 -15.85
N ALA A 153 10.07 5.53 -16.39
CA ALA A 153 10.74 6.27 -17.45
C ALA A 153 12.13 5.72 -17.80
N GLU A 154 12.23 4.81 -18.78
CA GLU A 154 13.53 4.27 -19.13
C GLU A 154 14.35 5.38 -19.78
N VAL A 155 15.58 5.56 -19.31
CA VAL A 155 16.67 6.37 -19.86
C VAL A 155 17.02 5.98 -21.32
N LYS A 156 16.20 5.22 -22.05
CA LYS A 156 16.44 4.88 -23.46
C LYS A 156 16.28 6.06 -24.42
N LYS A 157 15.86 7.24 -23.95
CA LYS A 157 15.90 8.51 -24.70
C LYS A 157 16.73 9.61 -24.03
N LEU A 158 17.42 9.32 -22.91
CA LEU A 158 18.18 10.34 -22.18
C LEU A 158 19.50 10.73 -22.87
N PHE A 159 20.05 9.85 -23.72
CA PHE A 159 21.28 10.18 -24.46
C PHE A 159 21.07 11.27 -25.51
N ILE A 160 19.82 11.52 -25.94
CA ILE A 160 19.52 12.56 -26.92
C ILE A 160 19.22 13.90 -26.21
N ILE A 161 18.60 13.88 -25.03
CA ILE A 161 18.17 15.09 -24.32
C ILE A 161 19.27 15.67 -23.43
N LEU A 162 20.12 14.85 -22.81
CA LEU A 162 21.22 15.39 -22.00
C LEU A 162 22.29 16.11 -22.86
N VAL A 163 22.45 15.72 -24.13
CA VAL A 163 23.27 16.44 -25.12
C VAL A 163 22.63 17.79 -25.51
N LEU A 164 21.31 17.93 -25.39
CA LEU A 164 20.57 19.16 -25.73
C LEU A 164 20.51 20.19 -24.58
N ILE A 165 20.69 19.76 -23.32
CA ILE A 165 20.55 20.66 -22.15
C ILE A 165 21.86 21.41 -21.82
N ILE A 166 23.02 20.96 -22.33
CA ILE A 166 24.31 21.60 -22.02
C ILE A 166 24.62 22.80 -22.94
N ASN A 167 23.79 23.12 -23.94
CA ASN A 167 23.99 24.31 -24.77
C ASN A 167 22.75 25.22 -24.78
N THR A 168 23.01 26.50 -24.52
CA THR A 168 22.14 27.62 -24.15
C THR A 168 21.15 28.09 -25.23
N THR A 169 20.58 27.19 -26.04
CA THR A 169 19.72 27.54 -27.20
C THR A 169 18.36 26.84 -27.21
N CYS A 170 17.83 26.45 -26.05
CA CYS A 170 16.52 25.80 -25.94
C CYS A 170 15.43 26.75 -25.43
N ILE A 171 15.26 27.89 -26.10
CA ILE A 171 14.08 28.78 -25.94
C ILE A 171 13.23 28.84 -27.23
N ILE A 172 13.65 28.20 -28.33
CA ILE A 172 12.94 28.29 -29.61
C ILE A 172 12.67 26.89 -30.16
N TYR A 173 11.65 26.19 -29.66
CA TYR A 173 10.84 25.24 -30.45
C TYR A 173 9.49 25.01 -29.75
N MET A 174 8.76 26.11 -29.53
CA MET A 174 7.31 26.09 -29.37
C MET A 174 6.67 25.97 -30.76
N ALA A 175 6.84 24.82 -31.43
CA ALA A 175 6.19 24.55 -32.70
C ALA A 175 5.94 23.04 -32.87
N ASN A 176 4.66 22.69 -32.97
CA ASN A 176 4.12 21.39 -33.39
C ASN A 176 3.99 20.30 -32.29
N GLY A 177 3.07 20.51 -31.35
CA GLY A 177 1.93 19.61 -31.09
C GLY A 177 2.14 18.13 -30.70
N LEU A 178 3.37 17.63 -30.61
CA LEU A 178 3.65 16.24 -30.26
C LEU A 178 5.10 16.20 -29.78
N PHE A 179 5.40 15.98 -28.48
CA PHE A 179 6.48 15.11 -27.98
C PHE A 179 6.78 15.20 -26.46
N SER A 180 7.08 14.01 -25.92
CA SER A 180 7.92 13.65 -24.76
C SER A 180 7.47 14.00 -23.34
N LEU A 181 6.49 13.23 -22.86
CA LEU A 181 5.97 13.25 -21.49
C LEU A 181 6.71 12.25 -20.56
N VAL A 182 8.05 12.26 -20.51
CA VAL A 182 8.76 11.24 -19.70
C VAL A 182 10.12 11.77 -19.20
N CYS A 183 10.15 12.39 -18.01
CA CYS A 183 11.42 12.61 -17.29
C CYS A 183 11.29 13.11 -15.84
N LEU A 184 10.31 12.67 -15.02
CA LEU A 184 10.15 13.26 -13.67
C LEU A 184 10.61 12.42 -12.49
N ALA A 185 10.23 11.16 -12.32
CA ALA A 185 10.60 10.49 -11.05
C ALA A 185 12.08 10.13 -10.94
N GLN A 186 12.68 9.65 -12.04
CA GLN A 186 14.13 9.48 -12.09
C GLN A 186 14.84 10.83 -12.05
N ALA A 187 14.26 11.89 -12.62
CA ALA A 187 14.80 13.23 -12.45
C ALA A 187 14.65 13.73 -11.01
N PHE A 188 13.56 13.46 -10.28
CA PHE A 188 13.38 13.82 -8.87
C PHE A 188 14.38 13.05 -8.01
N HIS A 189 14.56 11.75 -8.25
CA HIS A 189 15.62 10.96 -7.62
C HIS A 189 17.02 11.48 -7.98
N PHE A 190 17.23 11.97 -9.20
CA PHE A 190 18.50 12.54 -9.67
C PHE A 190 18.73 13.99 -9.17
N LEU A 191 17.66 14.75 -8.94
CA LEU A 191 17.59 16.11 -8.39
C LEU A 191 17.56 16.11 -6.85
N GLY A 192 17.68 14.95 -6.21
CA GLY A 192 17.83 14.80 -4.77
C GLY A 192 16.54 14.65 -3.97
N TYR A 193 15.36 14.69 -4.60
CA TYR A 193 14.10 14.36 -3.93
C TYR A 193 14.04 12.86 -3.64
N ARG A 194 13.79 12.51 -2.38
CA ARG A 194 13.70 11.13 -1.89
C ARG A 194 12.38 10.84 -1.18
N GLU A 195 11.78 11.86 -0.59
CA GLU A 195 10.42 11.86 -0.04
C GLU A 195 9.39 12.17 -1.13
N PHE A 196 8.32 11.40 -1.17
CA PHE A 196 7.09 11.79 -1.84
C PHE A 196 6.09 12.27 -0.78
N ASN A 197 5.86 13.58 -0.75
CA ASN A 197 4.84 14.22 0.07
C ASN A 197 3.63 14.57 -0.82
N PRO A 198 2.45 13.94 -0.63
CA PRO A 198 1.26 14.17 -1.45
C PRO A 198 0.67 15.58 -1.40
N VAL A 199 1.06 16.41 -0.43
CA VAL A 199 0.67 17.82 -0.33
C VAL A 199 1.84 18.78 -0.56
N GLY A 200 2.99 18.24 -0.96
CA GLY A 200 4.22 19.00 -1.21
C GLY A 200 4.33 19.51 -2.66
N PRO A 201 5.33 20.36 -2.96
CA PRO A 201 5.50 20.96 -4.29
C PRO A 201 5.70 19.91 -5.41
N VAL A 202 6.38 18.80 -5.11
CA VAL A 202 6.56 17.69 -6.07
C VAL A 202 5.24 17.06 -6.49
N SER A 203 4.28 16.95 -5.56
CA SER A 203 2.95 16.42 -5.87
C SER A 203 2.16 17.34 -6.80
N HIS A 204 2.34 18.66 -6.66
CA HIS A 204 1.69 19.64 -7.54
C HIS A 204 2.17 19.52 -8.99
N GLU A 205 3.48 19.39 -9.20
CA GLU A 205 4.06 19.18 -10.55
C GLU A 205 3.58 17.87 -11.19
N ILE A 206 3.52 16.78 -10.42
CA ILE A 206 2.99 15.50 -10.90
C ILE A 206 1.51 15.63 -11.24
N LEU A 207 0.73 16.34 -10.41
CA LEU A 207 -0.69 16.57 -10.64
C LEU A 207 -0.95 17.34 -11.93
N LEU A 208 -0.18 18.40 -12.22
CA LEU A 208 -0.31 19.16 -13.48
C LEU A 208 -0.14 18.28 -14.72
N ILE A 209 0.73 17.28 -14.64
CA ILE A 209 0.99 16.33 -15.74
C ILE A 209 -0.13 15.32 -15.86
N ILE A 210 -0.57 14.76 -14.73
CA ILE A 210 -1.71 13.83 -14.68
C ILE A 210 -2.96 14.50 -15.24
N CYS A 211 -3.23 15.75 -14.85
CA CYS A 211 -4.38 16.53 -15.30
C CYS A 211 -4.26 17.08 -16.72
N GLY A 212 -3.07 16.99 -17.33
CA GLY A 212 -2.89 17.28 -18.76
C GLY A 212 -3.35 16.14 -19.66
N ASP A 213 -3.55 14.93 -19.13
CA ASP A 213 -4.07 13.79 -19.87
C ASP A 213 -5.62 13.86 -19.92
N PRO A 214 -6.22 13.95 -21.12
CA PRO A 214 -7.68 14.09 -21.26
C PRO A 214 -8.46 12.84 -20.80
N GLU A 215 -7.78 11.72 -20.57
CA GLU A 215 -8.42 10.50 -20.08
C GLU A 215 -8.52 10.43 -18.55
N ILE A 216 -7.95 11.39 -17.83
CA ILE A 216 -8.00 11.48 -16.37
C ILE A 216 -8.98 12.58 -15.94
N ASP A 217 -9.97 12.21 -15.13
CA ASP A 217 -10.86 13.18 -14.51
C ASP A 217 -10.16 13.82 -13.29
N CYS A 218 -9.61 15.02 -13.49
CA CYS A 218 -9.01 15.79 -12.40
C CYS A 218 -10.01 16.64 -11.60
N TYR A 219 -11.28 16.72 -12.00
CA TYR A 219 -12.32 17.32 -11.16
C TYR A 219 -12.68 16.39 -9.99
N ASP A 220 -12.56 15.08 -10.21
CA ASP A 220 -12.69 14.05 -9.17
C ASP A 220 -11.47 13.13 -9.13
N LEU A 221 -10.34 13.71 -8.71
CA LEU A 221 -9.08 12.98 -8.56
C LEU A 221 -9.19 11.81 -7.57
N PHE A 222 -10.07 11.92 -6.56
CA PHE A 222 -10.28 10.85 -5.60
C PHE A 222 -10.83 9.59 -6.28
N THR A 223 -11.91 9.75 -7.06
CA THR A 223 -12.48 8.67 -7.86
C THR A 223 -11.50 8.17 -8.93
N ALA A 224 -10.73 9.06 -9.55
CA ALA A 224 -9.71 8.66 -10.54
C ALA A 224 -8.61 7.75 -9.96
N VAL A 225 -8.32 7.86 -8.66
CA VAL A 225 -7.33 7.05 -7.95
C VAL A 225 -7.95 5.80 -7.33
N MET A 226 -9.01 5.97 -6.55
CA MET A 226 -9.59 4.90 -5.70
C MET A 226 -10.62 4.04 -6.44
N GLY A 227 -11.18 4.56 -7.54
CA GLY A 227 -12.32 4.01 -8.25
C GLY A 227 -13.64 4.66 -7.83
N PRO A 228 -14.71 4.48 -8.62
CA PRO A 228 -16.03 5.04 -8.34
C PRO A 228 -16.63 4.39 -7.10
N ASP A 229 -16.77 5.18 -6.04
CA ASP A 229 -17.32 4.71 -4.78
C ASP A 229 -18.85 4.73 -4.78
N CYS A 230 -19.45 3.81 -4.01
CA CYS A 230 -20.91 3.76 -3.84
C CYS A 230 -21.38 4.38 -2.52
N CYS A 231 -20.47 4.58 -1.57
CA CYS A 231 -20.85 4.69 -0.16
C CYS A 231 -19.99 5.62 0.69
N LEU A 232 -19.34 6.62 0.08
CA LEU A 232 -18.61 7.66 0.81
C LEU A 232 -19.42 8.95 0.91
N ASN A 233 -19.31 9.59 2.08
CA ASN A 233 -19.82 10.94 2.29
C ASN A 233 -18.71 11.95 2.01
N ALA A 234 -19.06 13.10 1.42
CA ALA A 234 -18.10 14.16 1.12
C ALA A 234 -17.28 14.59 2.35
N SER A 235 -17.90 14.69 3.53
CA SER A 235 -17.20 15.02 4.78
C SER A 235 -16.17 13.95 5.18
N THR A 236 -16.50 12.68 4.99
CA THR A 236 -15.57 11.55 5.24
C THR A 236 -14.39 11.60 4.28
N VAL A 237 -14.64 11.86 2.99
CA VAL A 237 -13.59 12.02 1.98
C VAL A 237 -12.69 13.21 2.32
N CYS A 238 -13.24 14.36 2.71
CA CYS A 238 -12.45 15.51 3.14
C CYS A 238 -11.56 15.18 4.36
N ASN A 239 -12.11 14.55 5.39
CA ASN A 239 -11.33 14.14 6.57
C ASN A 239 -10.24 13.13 6.21
N PHE A 240 -10.55 12.21 5.31
CA PHE A 240 -9.60 11.22 4.80
C PHE A 240 -8.45 11.89 4.05
N LEU A 241 -8.73 12.82 3.14
CA LEU A 241 -7.71 13.56 2.41
C LEU A 241 -6.84 14.42 3.34
N GLN A 242 -7.38 14.97 4.43
CA GLN A 242 -6.60 15.79 5.37
C GLN A 242 -5.62 14.99 6.23
N HIS A 243 -5.97 13.76 6.59
CA HIS A 243 -5.22 13.00 7.60
C HIS A 243 -4.52 11.76 7.06
N ALA A 244 -5.04 11.21 5.97
CA ALA A 244 -4.63 9.92 5.44
C ALA A 244 -3.75 10.03 4.17
N THR A 245 -3.54 11.25 3.65
CA THR A 245 -2.45 11.48 2.70
C THR A 245 -1.16 11.77 3.48
N GLN A 246 -0.28 10.77 3.59
CA GLN A 246 1.01 10.93 4.26
C GLN A 246 2.17 10.54 3.37
N SER A 247 3.35 11.04 3.73
CA SER A 247 4.55 10.81 2.96
C SER A 247 4.97 9.34 2.87
N THR A 248 5.62 9.01 1.76
CA THR A 248 6.31 7.74 1.52
C THR A 248 7.63 8.01 0.80
N SER A 249 8.50 7.02 0.64
CA SER A 249 9.70 7.21 -0.18
C SER A 249 9.35 7.15 -1.67
N ILE A 250 10.04 7.96 -2.48
CA ILE A 250 9.97 7.85 -3.95
C ILE A 250 10.42 6.45 -4.41
N LYS A 251 11.40 5.87 -3.71
CA LYS A 251 11.88 4.50 -3.99
C LYS A 251 10.76 3.46 -3.84
N ASN A 252 9.86 3.63 -2.85
CA ASN A 252 8.69 2.78 -2.68
C ASN A 252 7.70 2.91 -3.85
N LEU A 253 7.44 4.14 -4.34
CA LEU A 253 6.59 4.36 -5.52
C LEU A 253 7.19 3.75 -6.79
N ILE A 254 8.51 3.85 -6.96
CA ILE A 254 9.23 3.17 -8.05
C ILE A 254 9.03 1.65 -7.93
N HIS A 255 9.14 1.09 -6.72
CA HIS A 255 8.94 -0.35 -6.52
C HIS A 255 7.51 -0.79 -6.90
N MET A 256 6.48 -0.05 -6.46
CA MET A 256 5.09 -0.32 -6.86
C MET A 256 4.92 -0.26 -8.39
N SER A 257 5.60 0.69 -9.04
CA SER A 257 5.60 0.78 -10.51
C SER A 257 6.27 -0.42 -11.18
N GLN A 258 7.35 -0.95 -10.59
CA GLN A 258 8.00 -2.17 -11.09
C GLN A 258 7.04 -3.37 -11.07
N MET A 259 6.17 -3.47 -10.06
CA MET A 259 5.15 -4.52 -9.95
C MET A 259 4.04 -4.39 -11.00
N ILE A 260 3.76 -3.16 -11.47
CA ILE A 260 2.82 -2.93 -12.57
C ILE A 260 3.44 -3.32 -13.91
N ARG A 261 4.74 -3.09 -14.07
CA ARG A 261 5.44 -3.36 -15.34
C ARG A 261 5.84 -4.82 -15.52
N TYR A 262 6.21 -5.50 -14.45
CA TYR A 262 6.72 -6.86 -14.48
C TYR A 262 5.76 -7.81 -13.79
N GLU A 263 5.51 -8.96 -14.42
CA GLU A 263 4.66 -9.99 -13.84
C GLU A 263 5.28 -10.58 -12.55
N GLY A 264 4.45 -10.77 -11.53
CA GLY A 264 4.82 -11.39 -10.26
C GLY A 264 5.24 -10.42 -9.16
N VAL A 265 5.27 -10.93 -7.92
CA VAL A 265 5.70 -10.19 -6.73
C VAL A 265 7.19 -10.43 -6.51
N ARG A 266 8.00 -9.39 -6.58
CA ARG A 266 9.47 -9.47 -6.52
C ARG A 266 10.03 -8.38 -5.63
N ARG A 267 11.25 -8.57 -5.17
CA ARG A 267 12.03 -7.51 -4.51
C ARG A 267 12.39 -6.39 -5.49
N TYR A 268 12.80 -5.26 -4.94
CA TYR A 268 13.13 -4.06 -5.72
C TYR A 268 14.19 -4.32 -6.80
N ASP A 269 13.91 -3.90 -8.04
CA ASP A 269 14.91 -3.92 -9.11
C ASP A 269 15.79 -2.68 -9.06
N TYR A 270 17.09 -2.87 -8.87
CA TYR A 270 18.08 -1.78 -8.90
C TYR A 270 18.43 -1.32 -10.33
N GLY A 271 17.73 -1.83 -11.33
CA GLY A 271 17.75 -1.35 -12.72
C GLY A 271 18.76 -2.05 -13.61
N ASN A 272 19.71 -2.81 -13.05
CA ASN A 272 20.62 -3.64 -13.82
C ASN A 272 21.18 -4.82 -13.02
N ALA A 273 21.70 -5.82 -13.73
CA ALA A 273 22.23 -7.05 -13.14
C ALA A 273 23.40 -6.82 -12.17
N LYS A 274 24.28 -5.85 -12.45
CA LYS A 274 25.44 -5.56 -11.58
C LYS A 274 24.99 -5.03 -10.22
N GLU A 275 24.03 -4.10 -10.20
CA GLU A 275 23.49 -3.58 -8.94
C GLU A 275 22.65 -4.65 -8.22
N ASN A 276 21.82 -5.42 -8.93
CA ASN A 276 21.07 -6.53 -8.33
C ASN A 276 22.00 -7.58 -7.70
N MET A 277 23.15 -7.88 -8.32
CA MET A 277 24.16 -8.79 -7.74
C MET A 277 24.69 -8.28 -6.39
N LYS A 278 24.88 -6.97 -6.20
CA LYS A 278 25.35 -6.41 -4.91
C LYS A 278 24.32 -6.60 -3.79
N HIS A 279 23.03 -6.60 -4.13
CA HIS A 279 21.96 -6.67 -3.15
C HIS A 279 21.45 -8.10 -2.90
N TYR A 280 21.43 -8.94 -3.93
CA TYR A 280 20.77 -10.25 -3.88
C TYR A 280 21.70 -11.42 -4.19
N ASN A 281 22.95 -11.17 -4.61
CA ASN A 281 23.84 -12.19 -5.19
C ASN A 281 23.22 -12.93 -6.39
N GLN A 282 22.25 -12.30 -7.07
CA GLN A 282 21.63 -12.78 -8.29
C GLN A 282 21.31 -11.60 -9.23
N PRO A 283 21.33 -11.81 -10.57
CA PRO A 283 21.20 -10.71 -11.53
C PRO A 283 19.78 -10.16 -11.66
N ARG A 284 18.78 -10.92 -11.20
CA ARG A 284 17.36 -10.52 -11.18
C ARG A 284 16.88 -10.49 -9.74
N PRO A 285 16.00 -9.56 -9.34
CA PRO A 285 15.44 -9.58 -8.00
C PRO A 285 14.68 -10.88 -7.73
N PRO A 286 14.82 -11.48 -6.53
CA PRO A 286 14.11 -12.71 -6.18
C PRO A 286 12.60 -12.47 -6.05
N LEU A 287 11.83 -13.53 -6.28
CA LEU A 287 10.38 -13.52 -6.19
C LEU A 287 9.90 -13.83 -4.77
N TYR A 288 8.82 -13.19 -4.35
CA TYR A 288 8.00 -13.63 -3.24
C TYR A 288 7.02 -14.68 -3.77
N ASN A 289 7.28 -15.96 -3.46
CA ASN A 289 6.44 -17.05 -3.94
C ASN A 289 5.16 -17.16 -3.11
N LEU A 290 4.10 -16.46 -3.48
CA LEU A 290 2.85 -16.49 -2.71
C LEU A 290 2.20 -17.88 -2.63
N SER A 291 2.58 -18.81 -3.50
CA SER A 291 2.11 -20.21 -3.43
C SER A 291 2.77 -21.02 -2.30
N SER A 292 3.86 -20.53 -1.69
CA SER A 292 4.50 -21.18 -0.53
C SER A 292 3.92 -20.74 0.81
N ILE A 293 2.94 -19.83 0.82
CA ILE A 293 2.26 -19.44 2.05
C ILE A 293 1.61 -20.70 2.67
N PRO A 294 1.84 -20.99 3.96
CA PRO A 294 1.33 -22.21 4.58
C PRO A 294 -0.19 -22.28 4.57
N THR A 295 -0.71 -23.45 4.21
CA THR A 295 -2.14 -23.73 3.95
C THR A 295 -3.05 -23.54 5.16
N HIS A 296 -2.46 -23.61 6.36
CA HIS A 296 -3.15 -23.55 7.65
C HIS A 296 -3.30 -22.12 8.20
N VAL A 297 -2.75 -21.10 7.54
CA VAL A 297 -2.87 -19.71 8.00
C VAL A 297 -4.28 -19.21 7.75
N PRO A 298 -5.10 -18.89 8.76
CA PRO A 298 -6.47 -18.45 8.48
C PRO A 298 -6.49 -17.07 7.81
N MET A 299 -7.22 -16.95 6.70
CA MET A 299 -7.32 -15.74 5.89
C MET A 299 -8.77 -15.33 5.59
N PHE A 300 -9.08 -14.06 5.77
CA PHE A 300 -10.30 -13.42 5.28
C PHE A 300 -9.92 -12.37 4.24
N LEU A 301 -10.35 -12.52 2.99
CA LEU A 301 -9.99 -11.63 1.89
C LEU A 301 -11.22 -10.88 1.40
N THR A 302 -11.08 -9.58 1.16
CA THR A 302 -12.16 -8.80 0.54
C THR A 302 -11.68 -8.12 -0.73
N HIS A 303 -12.55 -8.00 -1.73
CA HIS A 303 -12.22 -7.23 -2.92
C HIS A 303 -13.44 -6.58 -3.57
N GLY A 304 -13.22 -5.43 -4.18
CA GLY A 304 -14.26 -4.59 -4.80
C GLY A 304 -14.37 -4.80 -6.31
N GLY A 305 -15.54 -4.56 -6.89
CA GLY A 305 -15.71 -4.56 -8.34
C GLY A 305 -15.30 -3.23 -9.00
N GLN A 306 -15.30 -2.14 -8.24
CA GLN A 306 -14.91 -0.80 -8.67
C GLN A 306 -13.51 -0.40 -8.16
N ASP A 307 -12.75 -1.32 -7.57
CA ASP A 307 -11.43 -1.04 -7.01
C ASP A 307 -10.37 -0.85 -8.11
N PHE A 308 -9.87 0.38 -8.28
CA PHE A 308 -8.87 0.74 -9.30
C PHE A 308 -7.42 0.47 -8.87
N LEU A 309 -7.16 0.17 -7.61
CA LEU A 309 -5.82 -0.15 -7.09
C LEU A 309 -5.64 -1.66 -6.87
N GLY A 310 -6.68 -2.33 -6.40
CA GLY A 310 -6.83 -3.78 -6.28
C GLY A 310 -7.74 -4.34 -7.38
N ASP A 311 -7.36 -4.10 -8.64
CA ASP A 311 -8.15 -4.44 -9.81
C ASP A 311 -8.60 -5.93 -9.84
N VAL A 312 -9.87 -6.19 -10.19
CA VAL A 312 -10.48 -7.52 -10.18
C VAL A 312 -9.63 -8.61 -10.88
N PRO A 313 -9.01 -8.38 -12.05
CA PRO A 313 -8.16 -9.39 -12.69
C PRO A 313 -6.92 -9.77 -11.87
N ASP A 314 -6.32 -8.81 -11.18
CA ASP A 314 -5.14 -9.02 -10.34
C ASP A 314 -5.51 -9.72 -9.04
N THR A 315 -6.59 -9.29 -8.36
CA THR A 315 -7.06 -9.97 -7.15
C THR A 315 -7.54 -11.39 -7.46
N ARG A 316 -8.21 -11.62 -8.60
CA ARG A 316 -8.57 -12.98 -9.04
C ARG A 316 -7.34 -13.85 -9.29
N HIS A 317 -6.26 -13.27 -9.80
CA HIS A 317 -5.00 -14.00 -9.96
C HIS A 317 -4.38 -14.37 -8.60
N LEU A 318 -4.43 -13.49 -7.61
CA LEU A 318 -4.04 -13.79 -6.23
C LEU A 318 -4.90 -14.91 -5.64
N LEU A 319 -6.23 -14.80 -5.72
CA LEU A 319 -7.15 -15.83 -5.23
C LEU A 319 -6.86 -17.18 -5.90
N ASN A 320 -6.63 -17.22 -7.20
CA ASN A 320 -6.25 -18.46 -7.89
C ASN A 320 -4.89 -19.01 -7.44
N THR A 321 -3.96 -18.14 -7.03
CA THR A 321 -2.67 -18.57 -6.49
C THR A 321 -2.87 -19.22 -5.11
N LEU A 322 -3.66 -18.58 -4.24
CA LEU A 322 -3.89 -19.04 -2.86
C LEU A 322 -4.85 -20.24 -2.80
N VAL A 323 -6.02 -20.20 -3.46
CA VAL A 323 -7.04 -21.27 -3.46
C VAL A 323 -6.49 -22.61 -3.94
N ARG A 324 -5.48 -22.61 -4.81
CA ARG A 324 -4.87 -23.86 -5.30
C ARG A 324 -4.09 -24.60 -4.22
N THR A 325 -3.60 -23.88 -3.22
CA THR A 325 -2.71 -24.43 -2.19
C THR A 325 -3.34 -24.41 -0.81
N HIS A 326 -4.25 -23.48 -0.53
CA HIS A 326 -4.76 -23.23 0.81
C HIS A 326 -5.91 -24.16 1.21
N ASP A 327 -6.01 -24.47 2.51
CA ASP A 327 -7.11 -25.26 3.04
C ASP A 327 -8.42 -24.45 2.95
N ARG A 328 -9.46 -25.03 2.35
CA ARG A 328 -10.74 -24.33 2.11
C ARG A 328 -11.38 -23.80 3.39
N ASP A 329 -11.20 -24.52 4.50
CA ASP A 329 -11.77 -24.14 5.80
C ASP A 329 -11.01 -22.99 6.47
N ASN A 330 -9.82 -22.64 5.97
CA ASN A 330 -8.99 -21.56 6.49
C ASN A 330 -9.02 -20.32 5.59
N MET A 331 -9.91 -20.25 4.60
CA MET A 331 -10.00 -19.09 3.72
C MET A 331 -11.44 -18.69 3.40
N GLU A 332 -11.76 -17.44 3.74
CA GLU A 332 -13.03 -16.80 3.42
C GLU A 332 -12.79 -15.64 2.45
N VAL A 333 -13.67 -15.50 1.45
CA VAL A 333 -13.55 -14.46 0.42
C VAL A 333 -14.88 -13.73 0.30
N LEU A 334 -14.84 -12.41 0.44
CA LEU A 334 -15.98 -11.52 0.29
C LEU A 334 -15.77 -10.60 -0.91
N TYR A 335 -16.63 -10.73 -1.92
CA TYR A 335 -16.65 -9.84 -3.07
C TYR A 335 -17.79 -8.84 -2.95
N VAL A 336 -17.50 -7.55 -3.09
CA VAL A 336 -18.52 -6.48 -3.07
C VAL A 336 -18.46 -5.71 -4.40
N PRO A 337 -19.40 -5.94 -5.34
CA PRO A 337 -19.32 -5.42 -6.70
C PRO A 337 -19.18 -3.90 -6.79
N ASP A 338 -19.91 -3.18 -5.95
CA ASP A 338 -19.99 -1.72 -6.01
C ASP A 338 -18.93 -1.00 -5.16
N TYR A 339 -18.05 -1.75 -4.48
CA TYR A 339 -16.99 -1.14 -3.67
C TYR A 339 -15.78 -0.76 -4.52
N ALA A 340 -15.33 0.48 -4.31
CA ALA A 340 -14.02 1.02 -4.65
C ALA A 340 -13.00 0.77 -3.53
N HIS A 341 -11.75 1.19 -3.74
CA HIS A 341 -10.63 0.85 -2.85
C HIS A 341 -10.80 1.36 -1.40
N ALA A 342 -11.39 2.53 -1.23
CA ALA A 342 -11.54 3.19 0.07
C ALA A 342 -12.81 2.75 0.83
N ASP A 343 -13.81 2.19 0.13
CA ASP A 343 -15.09 1.79 0.72
C ASP A 343 -14.93 0.76 1.84
N PHE A 344 -13.94 -0.12 1.73
CA PHE A 344 -13.63 -1.14 2.74
C PHE A 344 -13.14 -0.59 4.08
N VAL A 345 -12.81 0.71 4.16
CA VAL A 345 -12.30 1.34 5.38
C VAL A 345 -13.18 2.51 5.83
N ILE A 346 -13.70 3.30 4.90
CA ILE A 346 -14.43 4.53 5.20
C ILE A 346 -15.88 4.56 4.65
N GLY A 347 -16.36 3.46 4.07
CA GLY A 347 -17.75 3.31 3.63
C GLY A 347 -18.75 3.32 4.78
N TYR A 348 -19.85 4.07 4.66
CA TYR A 348 -20.85 4.14 5.75
C TYR A 348 -21.58 2.82 6.00
N ASN A 349 -21.61 1.93 5.00
CA ASN A 349 -22.21 0.59 5.02
C ASN A 349 -21.17 -0.54 5.25
N ALA A 350 -19.87 -0.22 5.31
CA ALA A 350 -18.80 -1.17 5.63
C ALA A 350 -19.02 -1.93 6.95
N PRO A 351 -19.61 -1.35 8.02
CA PRO A 351 -19.95 -2.10 9.23
C PRO A 351 -20.76 -3.36 8.97
N GLN A 352 -21.82 -3.25 8.18
CA GLN A 352 -22.74 -4.34 7.90
C GLN A 352 -22.18 -5.30 6.86
N LEU A 353 -21.62 -4.77 5.76
CA LEU A 353 -21.22 -5.59 4.62
C LEU A 353 -19.86 -6.26 4.79
N VAL A 354 -18.94 -5.64 5.55
CA VAL A 354 -17.54 -6.06 5.64
C VAL A 354 -17.16 -6.39 7.08
N TYR A 355 -17.47 -5.52 8.05
CA TYR A 355 -16.92 -5.67 9.40
C TYR A 355 -17.64 -6.75 10.20
N GLU A 356 -18.96 -6.88 10.10
CA GLU A 356 -19.72 -7.99 10.72
C GLU A 356 -19.17 -9.38 10.32
N PRO A 357 -19.12 -9.76 9.03
CA PRO A 357 -18.60 -11.09 8.66
C PRO A 357 -17.12 -11.26 9.00
N MET A 358 -16.33 -10.18 8.95
CA MET A 358 -14.93 -10.21 9.37
C MET A 358 -14.79 -10.45 10.88
N VAL A 359 -15.62 -9.82 11.72
CA VAL A 359 -15.61 -10.04 13.17
C VAL A 359 -16.01 -11.48 13.50
N ASP A 360 -16.99 -12.04 12.80
CA ASP A 360 -17.38 -13.45 12.93
C ASP A 360 -16.21 -14.40 12.58
N PHE A 361 -15.44 -14.07 11.54
CA PHE A 361 -14.19 -14.77 11.21
C PHE A 361 -13.15 -14.66 12.33
N LEU A 362 -12.91 -13.45 12.85
CA LEU A 362 -11.94 -13.21 13.91
C LEU A 362 -12.29 -13.94 15.21
N GLN A 363 -13.57 -14.07 15.55
CA GLN A 363 -14.02 -14.75 16.77
C GLN A 363 -13.91 -16.29 16.66
N ARG A 364 -14.12 -16.84 15.45
CA ARG A 364 -13.97 -18.28 15.19
C ARG A 364 -12.53 -18.75 15.29
N HIS A 365 -11.57 -17.89 14.97
CA HIS A 365 -10.14 -18.20 15.06
C HIS A 365 -9.56 -17.80 16.40
#